data_AF-A0A0N0JYI7-F1
#
_entry.id   AF-A0A0N0JYI7-F1
#
_cell.length_a   1.000
_cell.length_b   1.000
_cell.length_c   1.000
_cell.angle_alpha   90.00
_cell.angle_beta   90.00
_cell.angle_gamma   90.00
#
_symmetry.space_group_name_H-M   'P 1'
#
loop_
_entity.id
_entity.type
_entity.pdbx_description
1 polymer ?
#
loop_
_entity_poly.entity_id
_entity_poly.type
_entity_poly.pdbx_seq_one_letter_code
_entity_poly.pdbx_strand_id
1 'polypeptide(L)'
;MQGFVISVARLSVWLVVLSIIFVPLERLYARTPAKWVRPQIGNDLFYYFFTSLVPAALLALPLALVAKLVALIVPAGLHAWVHQLPVWAAIVAGLVVADIGSYWGHRLSHEWPLLWRFHALHHSAEHIDYLVNGRAHPLDIIWVRMCGLVPVYILGLGSTAGAGPIVPAIIAIVGTLASFFVHANVRWRFGVLEWLVATPAFHHWHHSKHDHINRNYAATFPWIDAMFGTLYLPKQFPADYGIPDPVPTTIVGQMIAPFAAAPVPERTR
;
A
#
# COMPACT_ATOMS: atom_id res chain seq x y z
N MET A 1 -20.74 -16.52 11.35
CA MET A 1 -20.62 -17.14 10.01
C MET A 1 -21.11 -16.21 8.89
N GLN A 2 -22.31 -15.63 8.98
CA GLN A 2 -22.87 -14.75 7.94
C GLN A 2 -21.97 -13.55 7.54
N GLY A 3 -21.39 -12.83 8.50
CA GLY A 3 -20.52 -11.67 8.21
C GLY A 3 -19.22 -12.01 7.48
N PHE A 4 -18.64 -13.19 7.75
CA PHE A 4 -17.45 -13.68 7.05
C PHE A 4 -17.77 -14.00 5.59
N VAL A 5 -18.88 -14.71 5.34
CA VAL A 5 -19.35 -15.03 3.98
C VAL A 5 -19.61 -13.77 3.16
N ILE A 6 -20.27 -12.76 3.75
CA ILE A 6 -20.51 -11.47 3.09
C ILE A 6 -19.18 -10.77 2.75
N SER A 7 -18.21 -10.80 3.67
CA SER A 7 -16.90 -10.18 3.45
C SER A 7 -16.14 -10.85 2.31
N VAL A 8 -16.13 -12.18 2.26
CA VAL A 8 -15.53 -12.96 1.16
C VAL A 8 -16.24 -12.65 -0.15
N ALA A 9 -17.58 -12.68 -0.18
CA ALA A 9 -18.35 -12.37 -1.39
C ALA A 9 -18.04 -10.97 -1.93
N ARG A 10 -17.98 -9.97 -1.04
CA ARG A 10 -17.62 -8.59 -1.41
C ARG A 10 -16.19 -8.50 -1.97
N LEU A 11 -15.22 -9.20 -1.38
CA LEU A 11 -13.85 -9.24 -1.89
C LEU A 11 -13.76 -9.94 -3.25
N SER A 12 -14.56 -10.99 -3.47
CA SER A 12 -14.64 -11.64 -4.79
C SER A 12 -15.19 -10.70 -5.85
N VAL A 13 -16.25 -9.94 -5.54
CA VAL A 13 -16.78 -8.90 -6.45
C VAL A 13 -15.73 -7.85 -6.75
N TRP A 14 -15.01 -7.36 -5.73
CA TRP A 14 -13.92 -6.41 -5.93
C TRP A 14 -12.79 -6.98 -6.79
N LEU A 15 -12.42 -8.25 -6.60
CA LEU A 15 -11.40 -8.89 -7.42
C LEU A 15 -11.82 -8.97 -8.89
N VAL A 16 -13.10 -9.24 -9.15
CA VAL A 16 -13.66 -9.20 -10.51
C VAL A 16 -13.59 -7.80 -11.10
N VAL A 17 -13.96 -6.76 -10.35
CA VAL A 17 -13.86 -5.36 -10.80
C VAL A 17 -12.41 -4.99 -11.10
N LEU A 18 -11.47 -5.29 -10.19
CA LEU A 18 -10.04 -5.06 -10.39
C LEU A 18 -9.53 -5.83 -11.61
N SER A 19 -9.96 -7.07 -11.81
CA SER A 19 -9.58 -7.89 -12.97
C SER A 19 -10.09 -7.30 -14.28
N ILE A 20 -11.34 -6.82 -14.32
CA ILE A 20 -11.93 -6.15 -15.50
C ILE A 20 -11.15 -4.89 -15.88
N ILE A 21 -10.58 -4.20 -14.89
CA ILE A 21 -9.77 -3.00 -15.12
C ILE A 21 -8.33 -3.37 -15.52
N PHE A 22 -7.62 -4.10 -14.66
CA PHE A 22 -6.18 -4.27 -14.78
C PHE A 22 -5.77 -5.36 -15.78
N VAL A 23 -6.52 -6.46 -15.91
CA VAL A 23 -6.14 -7.53 -16.85
C VAL A 23 -6.10 -7.01 -18.29
N PRO A 24 -7.11 -6.27 -18.81
CA PRO A 24 -7.00 -5.69 -20.16
C PRO A 24 -5.83 -4.69 -20.28
N LEU A 25 -5.59 -3.86 -19.28
CA LEU A 25 -4.50 -2.89 -19.29
C LEU A 25 -3.12 -3.56 -19.37
N GLU A 26 -2.90 -4.58 -18.55
CA GLU A 26 -1.65 -5.36 -18.53
C GLU A 26 -1.47 -6.22 -19.79
N ARG A 27 -2.54 -6.46 -20.56
CA ARG A 27 -2.46 -7.15 -21.86
C ARG A 27 -2.13 -6.20 -23.00
N LEU A 28 -2.77 -5.05 -23.03
CA LEU A 28 -2.64 -4.08 -24.12
C LEU A 28 -1.39 -3.21 -23.98
N TYR A 29 -0.97 -2.92 -22.75
CA TYR A 29 0.09 -1.98 -22.45
C TYR A 29 1.20 -2.58 -21.58
N ALA A 30 1.39 -3.89 -21.68
CA ALA A 30 2.33 -4.65 -20.85
C ALA A 30 3.77 -4.08 -20.87
N ARG A 31 4.44 -3.98 -19.71
CA ARG A 31 5.90 -3.75 -19.66
C ARG A 31 6.65 -5.03 -20.02
N THR A 32 6.27 -6.15 -19.42
CA THR A 32 6.72 -7.50 -19.82
C THR A 32 5.59 -8.27 -20.46
N PRO A 33 5.88 -9.26 -21.33
CA PRO A 33 4.85 -10.15 -21.87
C PRO A 33 4.00 -10.76 -20.75
N ALA A 34 2.72 -10.39 -20.71
CA ALA A 34 1.78 -10.85 -19.68
C ALA A 34 1.44 -12.33 -19.90
N LYS A 35 1.71 -13.16 -18.89
CA LYS A 35 1.33 -14.57 -18.85
C LYS A 35 -0.03 -14.71 -18.16
N TRP A 36 -0.86 -15.66 -18.62
CA TRP A 36 -2.13 -15.98 -17.93
C TRP A 36 -1.91 -16.58 -16.55
N VAL A 37 -0.88 -17.41 -16.42
CA VAL A 37 -0.47 -18.03 -15.18
C VAL A 37 1.02 -17.78 -15.01
N ARG A 38 1.37 -17.03 -13.97
CA ARG A 38 2.76 -16.81 -13.57
C ARG A 38 3.06 -17.57 -12.27
N PRO A 39 4.34 -17.85 -11.97
CA PRO A 39 4.73 -18.44 -10.69
C PRO A 39 4.09 -17.71 -9.51
N GLN A 40 3.60 -18.49 -8.55
CA GLN A 40 3.01 -18.03 -7.29
C GLN A 40 1.72 -17.18 -7.40
N ILE A 41 1.03 -17.14 -8.54
CA ILE A 41 -0.26 -16.43 -8.65
C ILE A 41 -1.29 -16.93 -7.61
N GLY A 42 -1.28 -18.22 -7.27
CA GLY A 42 -2.13 -18.78 -6.22
C GLY A 42 -1.82 -18.22 -4.82
N ASN A 43 -0.55 -17.92 -4.53
CA ASN A 43 -0.17 -17.26 -3.29
C ASN A 43 -0.68 -15.82 -3.25
N ASP A 44 -0.56 -15.10 -4.37
CA ASP A 44 -1.01 -13.71 -4.44
C ASP A 44 -2.53 -13.59 -4.36
N LEU A 45 -3.27 -14.56 -4.93
CA LEU A 45 -4.72 -14.71 -4.72
C LEU A 45 -5.04 -14.99 -3.25
N PHE A 46 -4.32 -15.92 -2.60
CA PHE A 46 -4.49 -16.17 -1.18
C PHE A 46 -4.29 -14.88 -0.37
N TYR A 47 -3.20 -14.15 -0.64
CA TYR A 47 -2.88 -12.92 0.08
C TYR A 47 -3.89 -11.82 -0.18
N TYR A 48 -4.41 -11.65 -1.39
CA TYR A 48 -5.48 -10.71 -1.68
C TYR A 48 -6.65 -10.86 -0.68
N PHE A 49 -7.12 -12.08 -0.43
CA PHE A 49 -8.15 -12.33 0.56
C PHE A 49 -7.63 -12.19 2.00
N PHE A 50 -6.47 -12.78 2.29
CA PHE A 50 -5.93 -12.86 3.64
C PHE A 50 -5.57 -11.47 4.22
N THR A 51 -4.86 -10.64 3.45
CA THR A 51 -4.47 -9.27 3.83
C THR A 51 -5.61 -8.25 3.71
N SER A 52 -6.74 -8.64 3.11
CA SER A 52 -7.97 -7.86 3.17
C SER A 52 -8.81 -8.18 4.41
N LEU A 53 -8.92 -9.46 4.78
CA LEU A 53 -9.77 -9.92 5.87
C LEU A 53 -9.11 -9.72 7.25
N VAL A 54 -7.86 -10.13 7.40
CA VAL A 54 -7.17 -10.12 8.71
C VAL A 54 -6.97 -8.69 9.23
N PRO A 55 -6.38 -7.76 8.46
CA PRO A 55 -6.26 -6.38 8.92
C PRO A 55 -7.61 -5.71 9.17
N ALA A 56 -8.63 -5.95 8.35
CA ALA A 56 -9.96 -5.38 8.62
C ALA A 56 -10.52 -5.82 9.98
N ALA A 57 -10.29 -7.07 10.39
CA ALA A 57 -10.67 -7.57 11.70
C ALA A 57 -9.80 -7.00 12.84
N LEU A 58 -8.50 -6.83 12.60
CA LEU A 58 -7.54 -6.44 13.64
C LEU A 58 -7.37 -4.92 13.81
N LEU A 59 -7.68 -4.11 12.79
CA LEU A 59 -7.49 -2.66 12.83
C LEU A 59 -8.60 -1.91 13.57
N ALA A 60 -9.79 -2.50 13.70
CA ALA A 60 -10.94 -1.83 14.30
C ALA A 60 -10.69 -1.40 15.75
N LEU A 61 -10.13 -2.30 16.59
CA LEU A 61 -9.88 -2.01 18.00
C LEU A 61 -8.75 -0.98 18.21
N PRO A 62 -7.55 -1.13 17.61
CA PRO A 62 -6.50 -0.12 17.72
C PRO A 62 -6.94 1.25 17.22
N LEU A 63 -7.66 1.32 16.10
CA LEU A 63 -8.09 2.60 15.53
C LEU A 63 -9.17 3.26 16.40
N ALA A 64 -10.09 2.48 16.99
CA ALA A 64 -11.05 3.00 17.96
C ALA A 64 -10.37 3.50 19.24
N LEU A 65 -9.32 2.83 19.71
CA LEU A 65 -8.52 3.29 20.84
C LEU A 65 -7.79 4.60 20.50
N VAL A 66 -7.13 4.67 19.33
CA VAL A 66 -6.49 5.90 18.84
C VAL A 66 -7.50 7.03 18.77
N ALA A 67 -8.67 6.81 18.17
CA ALA A 67 -9.71 7.84 18.08
C ALA A 67 -10.15 8.35 19.46
N LYS A 68 -10.31 7.46 20.45
CA LYS A 68 -10.62 7.86 21.83
C LYS A 68 -9.49 8.66 22.48
N LEU A 69 -8.24 8.22 22.33
CA LEU A 69 -7.08 8.92 22.89
C LEU A 69 -6.89 10.30 22.24
N VAL A 70 -7.07 10.38 20.92
CA VAL A 70 -7.05 11.64 20.17
C VAL A 70 -8.10 12.60 20.70
N ALA A 71 -9.33 12.14 20.96
CA ALA A 71 -10.39 12.98 21.50
C ALA A 71 -10.08 13.54 22.91
N LEU A 72 -9.16 12.90 23.65
CA LEU A 72 -8.72 13.38 24.97
C LEU A 72 -7.57 14.40 24.90
N ILE A 73 -6.75 14.34 23.85
CA ILE A 73 -5.48 15.09 23.76
C ILE A 73 -5.57 16.24 22.75
N VAL A 74 -6.32 16.05 21.66
CA VAL A 74 -6.44 17.03 20.59
C VAL A 74 -7.53 18.06 20.96
N PRO A 75 -7.23 19.37 20.89
CA PRO A 75 -8.22 20.40 21.17
C PRO A 75 -9.46 20.25 20.29
N ALA A 76 -10.65 20.25 20.91
CA ALA A 76 -11.92 20.13 20.19
C ALA A 76 -12.08 21.18 19.07
N GLY A 77 -11.46 22.35 19.23
CA GLY A 77 -11.43 23.41 18.21
C GLY A 77 -10.77 22.99 16.88
N LEU A 78 -9.75 22.11 16.92
CA LEU A 78 -9.12 21.62 15.69
C LEU A 78 -10.10 20.75 14.89
N HIS A 79 -10.74 19.78 15.54
CA HIS A 79 -11.72 18.91 14.88
C HIS A 79 -12.94 19.71 14.41
N ALA A 80 -13.42 20.64 15.22
CA ALA A 80 -14.52 21.52 14.83
C ALA A 80 -14.18 22.35 13.59
N TRP A 81 -12.94 22.86 13.47
CA TRP A 81 -12.47 23.55 12.27
C TRP A 81 -12.37 22.62 11.06
N VAL A 82 -11.79 21.43 11.22
CA VAL A 82 -11.68 20.44 10.14
C VAL A 82 -13.04 19.99 9.64
N HIS A 83 -14.04 19.88 10.52
CA HIS A 83 -15.41 19.51 10.15
C HIS A 83 -16.14 20.61 9.37
N GLN A 84 -15.63 21.84 9.38
CA GLN A 84 -16.15 22.94 8.55
C GLN A 84 -15.53 22.99 7.15
N LEU A 85 -14.51 22.17 6.87
CA LEU A 85 -13.92 22.12 5.54
C LEU A 85 -14.95 21.61 4.51
N PRO A 86 -14.98 22.18 3.29
CA PRO A 86 -15.70 21.57 2.18
C PRO A 86 -15.27 20.12 1.98
N VAL A 87 -16.22 19.25 1.62
CA VAL A 87 -15.98 17.79 1.47
C VAL A 87 -14.78 17.49 0.58
N TRP A 88 -14.63 18.19 -0.54
CA TRP A 88 -13.50 18.00 -1.46
C TRP A 88 -12.15 18.35 -0.80
N ALA A 89 -12.11 19.39 0.03
CA ALA A 89 -10.89 19.83 0.71
C ALA A 89 -10.49 18.82 1.78
N ALA A 90 -11.47 18.28 2.52
CA ALA A 90 -11.24 17.21 3.48
C ALA A 90 -10.73 15.92 2.80
N ILE A 91 -11.27 15.57 1.62
CA ILE A 91 -10.78 14.42 0.84
C ILE A 91 -9.32 14.62 0.40
N VAL A 92 -8.99 15.77 -0.20
CA VAL A 92 -7.63 16.07 -0.66
C VAL A 92 -6.66 16.08 0.52
N ALA A 93 -7.00 16.77 1.62
CA ALA A 93 -6.19 16.80 2.82
C ALA A 93 -6.00 15.38 3.40
N GLY A 94 -7.06 14.59 3.46
CA GLY A 94 -7.02 13.22 3.97
C GLY A 94 -6.15 12.29 3.11
N LEU A 95 -6.21 12.41 1.78
CA LEU A 95 -5.33 11.67 0.86
C LEU A 95 -3.87 12.03 1.09
N VAL A 96 -3.54 13.32 1.14
CA VAL A 96 -2.16 13.79 1.35
C VAL A 96 -1.62 13.34 2.70
N VAL A 97 -2.40 13.52 3.77
CA VAL A 97 -2.01 13.12 5.13
C VAL A 97 -1.83 11.61 5.23
N ALA A 98 -2.74 10.82 4.64
CA ALA A 98 -2.64 9.37 4.63
C ALA A 98 -1.38 8.90 3.87
N ASP A 99 -1.06 9.50 2.73
CA ASP A 99 0.09 9.10 1.93
C ASP A 99 1.41 9.51 2.59
N ILE A 100 1.48 10.68 3.27
CA ILE A 100 2.65 11.06 4.09
C ILE A 100 2.87 10.07 5.24
N GLY A 101 1.80 9.71 5.95
CA GLY A 101 1.89 8.73 7.04
C GLY A 101 2.32 7.35 6.53
N SER A 102 1.73 6.91 5.42
CA SER A 102 2.05 5.63 4.79
C SER A 102 3.48 5.62 4.23
N TYR A 103 3.94 6.72 3.63
CA TYR A 103 5.32 6.92 3.18
C TYR A 103 6.31 6.67 4.31
N TRP A 104 6.09 7.25 5.50
CA TRP A 104 7.01 7.04 6.64
C TRP A 104 6.93 5.62 7.18
N GLY A 105 5.73 5.05 7.30
CA GLY A 105 5.57 3.65 7.70
C GLY A 105 6.31 2.70 6.76
N HIS A 106 6.20 2.96 5.46
CA HIS A 106 6.82 2.19 4.40
C HIS A 106 8.35 2.36 4.38
N ARG A 107 8.86 3.59 4.50
CA ARG A 107 10.29 3.85 4.62
C ARG A 107 10.89 3.17 5.85
N LEU A 108 10.19 3.21 7.00
CA LEU A 108 10.62 2.47 8.20
C LEU A 108 10.60 0.95 7.98
N SER A 109 9.66 0.42 7.19
CA SER A 109 9.67 -0.99 6.77
C SER A 109 10.92 -1.37 5.96
N HIS A 110 11.55 -0.43 5.26
CA HIS A 110 12.81 -0.67 4.55
C HIS A 110 14.05 -0.44 5.41
N GLU A 111 14.02 0.57 6.28
CA GLU A 111 15.21 0.99 7.05
C GLU A 111 15.39 0.23 8.37
N TRP A 112 14.31 -0.32 8.96
CA TRP A 112 14.40 -1.06 10.22
C TRP A 112 14.39 -2.57 9.96
N PRO A 113 15.49 -3.29 10.27
CA PRO A 113 15.59 -4.75 10.11
C PRO A 113 14.39 -5.57 10.60
N LEU A 114 13.77 -5.19 11.72
CA LEU A 114 12.62 -5.93 12.23
C LEU A 114 11.40 -5.81 11.31
N LEU A 115 11.09 -4.59 10.85
CA LEU A 115 9.95 -4.35 9.96
C LEU A 115 10.22 -4.93 8.56
N TRP A 116 11.46 -4.84 8.08
CA TRP A 116 11.88 -5.42 6.82
C TRP A 116 11.60 -6.92 6.74
N ARG A 117 11.78 -7.68 7.83
CA ARG A 117 11.48 -9.13 7.84
C ARG A 117 10.05 -9.44 7.39
N PHE A 118 9.09 -8.57 7.71
CA PHE A 118 7.70 -8.72 7.28
C PHE A 118 7.46 -8.15 5.89
N HIS A 119 8.08 -7.02 5.59
CA HIS A 119 7.92 -6.30 4.33
C HIS A 119 8.65 -6.99 3.15
N ALA A 120 9.70 -7.76 3.40
CA ALA A 120 10.47 -8.49 2.40
C ALA A 120 9.61 -9.45 1.56
N LEU A 121 8.52 -9.99 2.12
CA LEU A 121 7.55 -10.80 1.38
C LEU A 121 6.89 -10.01 0.24
N HIS A 122 6.61 -8.73 0.45
CA HIS A 122 6.06 -7.86 -0.57
C HIS A 122 7.03 -7.66 -1.74
N HIS A 123 8.28 -7.38 -1.41
CA HIS A 123 9.38 -7.27 -2.39
C HIS A 123 9.84 -8.60 -2.98
N SER A 124 9.29 -9.75 -2.56
CA SER A 124 9.73 -11.06 -3.05
C SER A 124 9.23 -11.38 -4.47
N ALA A 125 8.40 -10.52 -5.06
CA ALA A 125 7.79 -10.78 -6.36
C ALA A 125 8.76 -10.49 -7.51
N GLU A 126 9.19 -11.53 -8.22
CA GLU A 126 10.03 -11.39 -9.44
C GLU A 126 9.19 -11.03 -10.70
N HIS A 127 7.87 -11.13 -10.57
CA HIS A 127 6.90 -10.78 -11.62
C HIS A 127 5.86 -9.85 -11.02
N ILE A 128 5.98 -8.56 -11.33
CA ILE A 128 5.07 -7.51 -10.88
C ILE A 128 3.85 -7.45 -11.79
N ASP A 129 2.67 -7.48 -11.16
CA ASP A 129 1.36 -7.17 -11.73
C ASP A 129 0.46 -6.61 -10.61
N TYR A 130 -0.74 -6.14 -10.96
CA TYR A 130 -1.64 -5.50 -9.99
C TYR A 130 -1.91 -6.37 -8.76
N LEU A 131 -1.91 -7.70 -8.89
CA LEU A 131 -2.23 -8.62 -7.80
C LEU A 131 -1.10 -8.70 -6.76
N VAL A 132 0.15 -8.36 -7.13
CA VAL A 132 1.28 -8.27 -6.19
C VAL A 132 1.02 -7.27 -5.06
N ASN A 133 0.18 -6.26 -5.28
CA ASN A 133 -0.27 -5.34 -4.23
C ASN A 133 -0.80 -6.06 -2.97
N GLY A 134 -1.44 -7.22 -3.14
CA GLY A 134 -1.97 -8.01 -2.03
C GLY A 134 -0.91 -8.83 -1.29
N ARG A 135 0.20 -9.18 -1.95
CA ARG A 135 1.27 -10.05 -1.45
C ARG A 135 2.02 -9.34 -0.32
N ALA A 136 1.62 -9.58 0.92
CA ALA A 136 2.26 -8.98 2.08
C ALA A 136 1.94 -9.77 3.35
N HIS A 137 2.77 -9.61 4.38
CA HIS A 137 2.45 -10.15 5.69
C HIS A 137 1.36 -9.29 6.36
N PRO A 138 0.35 -9.85 7.06
CA PRO A 138 -0.70 -9.04 7.68
C PRO A 138 -0.18 -7.98 8.65
N LEU A 139 0.89 -8.28 9.39
CA LEU A 139 1.53 -7.31 10.28
C LEU A 139 2.15 -6.13 9.54
N ASP A 140 2.71 -6.34 8.34
CA ASP A 140 3.24 -5.25 7.51
C ASP A 140 2.10 -4.35 7.01
N ILE A 141 1.01 -4.96 6.54
CA ILE A 141 -0.19 -4.22 6.13
C ILE A 141 -0.81 -3.43 7.28
N ILE A 142 -0.91 -4.03 8.47
CA ILE A 142 -1.41 -3.35 9.68
C ILE A 142 -0.51 -2.16 10.03
N TRP A 143 0.80 -2.35 10.03
CA TRP A 143 1.78 -1.32 10.31
C TRP A 143 1.64 -0.12 9.36
N VAL A 144 1.78 -0.34 8.05
CA VAL A 144 1.73 0.75 7.05
C VAL A 144 0.37 1.44 7.07
N ARG A 145 -0.74 0.70 7.18
CA ARG A 145 -2.08 1.30 7.28
C ARG A 145 -2.26 2.11 8.56
N MET A 146 -1.73 1.67 9.70
CA MET A 146 -1.79 2.47 10.93
C MET A 146 -0.98 3.76 10.79
N CYS A 147 0.21 3.70 10.18
CA CYS A 147 1.00 4.91 9.91
C CYS A 147 0.26 5.92 9.03
N GLY A 148 -0.52 5.47 8.05
CA GLY A 148 -1.38 6.34 7.23
C GLY A 148 -2.64 6.84 7.95
N LEU A 149 -3.35 5.96 8.67
CA LEU A 149 -4.65 6.28 9.26
C LEU A 149 -4.55 7.08 10.56
N VAL A 150 -3.54 6.83 11.40
CA VAL A 150 -3.42 7.51 12.69
C VAL A 150 -3.35 9.04 12.53
N PRO A 151 -2.52 9.61 11.64
CA PRO A 151 -2.51 11.06 11.37
C PRO A 151 -3.86 11.59 10.86
N VAL A 152 -4.56 10.83 10.00
CA VAL A 152 -5.90 11.18 9.50
C VAL A 152 -6.91 11.30 10.66
N TYR A 153 -6.86 10.40 11.64
CA TYR A 153 -7.72 10.47 12.82
C TYR A 153 -7.30 11.58 13.79
N ILE A 154 -5.99 11.79 14.01
CA ILE A 154 -5.47 12.89 14.83
C ILE A 154 -6.01 14.23 14.33
N LEU A 155 -5.98 14.46 13.02
CA LEU A 155 -6.47 15.68 12.40
C LEU A 155 -8.00 15.76 12.28
N GLY A 156 -8.75 14.73 12.69
CA GLY A 156 -10.22 14.73 12.59
C GLY A 156 -10.75 14.49 11.17
N LEU A 157 -9.89 14.17 10.21
CA LEU A 157 -10.23 13.85 8.82
C LEU A 157 -10.85 12.45 8.68
N GLY A 158 -10.65 11.59 9.70
CA GLY A 158 -11.27 10.26 9.78
C GLY A 158 -12.74 10.25 10.21
N SER A 159 -13.26 11.39 10.71
CA SER A 159 -14.65 11.52 11.17
C SER A 159 -15.18 12.92 10.89
N THR A 160 -15.44 13.26 9.64
CA THR A 160 -16.01 14.57 9.30
C THR A 160 -17.48 14.63 9.70
N ALA A 161 -17.79 15.24 10.85
CA ALA A 161 -19.17 15.49 11.23
C ALA A 161 -19.86 16.31 10.12
N GLY A 162 -21.04 15.89 9.67
CA GLY A 162 -21.79 16.54 8.59
C GLY A 162 -21.62 15.91 7.19
N ALA A 163 -20.42 15.45 6.81
CA ALA A 163 -20.22 14.75 5.53
C ALA A 163 -20.45 13.23 5.62
N GLY A 164 -20.60 12.69 6.83
CA GLY A 164 -20.83 11.26 7.05
C GLY A 164 -19.63 10.39 6.65
N PRO A 165 -19.82 9.08 6.38
CA PRO A 165 -18.72 8.15 6.10
C PRO A 165 -18.08 8.35 4.72
N ILE A 166 -18.49 9.36 3.94
CA ILE A 166 -18.08 9.51 2.53
C ILE A 166 -16.59 9.87 2.38
N VAL A 167 -16.06 10.76 3.22
CA VAL A 167 -14.67 11.21 3.16
C VAL A 167 -13.70 10.04 3.40
N PRO A 168 -13.75 9.32 4.54
CA PRO A 168 -12.88 8.17 4.76
C PRO A 168 -13.11 7.05 3.74
N ALA A 169 -14.33 6.86 3.24
CA ALA A 169 -14.61 5.87 2.19
C ALA A 169 -13.92 6.22 0.86
N ILE A 170 -13.99 7.49 0.42
CA ILE A 170 -13.31 7.95 -0.81
C ILE A 170 -11.79 7.84 -0.65
N ILE A 171 -11.23 8.27 0.48
CA ILE A 171 -9.79 8.15 0.76
C ILE A 171 -9.35 6.69 0.65
N ALA A 172 -10.09 5.76 1.27
CA ALA A 172 -9.79 4.34 1.22
C ALA A 172 -9.90 3.76 -0.20
N ILE A 173 -10.93 4.13 -0.97
CA ILE A 173 -11.12 3.66 -2.35
C ILE A 173 -10.00 4.18 -3.25
N VAL A 174 -9.73 5.49 -3.23
CA VAL A 174 -8.69 6.12 -4.06
C VAL A 174 -7.31 5.57 -3.71
N GLY A 175 -6.97 5.49 -2.42
CA GLY A 175 -5.69 4.93 -1.98
C GLY A 175 -5.54 3.45 -2.37
N THR A 176 -6.61 2.65 -2.27
CA THR A 176 -6.59 1.25 -2.70
C THR A 176 -6.38 1.13 -4.21
N LEU A 177 -7.12 1.89 -5.01
CA LEU A 177 -6.98 1.87 -6.47
C LEU A 177 -5.59 2.37 -6.91
N ALA A 178 -5.05 3.41 -6.28
CA ALA A 178 -3.70 3.88 -6.51
C ALA A 178 -2.66 2.78 -6.21
N SER A 179 -2.79 2.11 -5.05
CA SER A 179 -1.91 1.01 -4.63
C SER A 179 -1.93 -0.16 -5.63
N PHE A 180 -3.11 -0.57 -6.12
CA PHE A 180 -3.19 -1.58 -7.19
C PHE A 180 -2.60 -1.08 -8.52
N PHE A 181 -2.86 0.18 -8.87
CA PHE A 181 -2.40 0.76 -10.13
C PHE A 181 -0.89 0.85 -10.22
N VAL A 182 -0.20 1.27 -9.16
CA VAL A 182 1.26 1.41 -9.18
C VAL A 182 2.01 0.06 -9.26
N HIS A 183 1.34 -1.05 -8.98
CA HIS A 183 1.87 -2.40 -9.19
C HIS A 183 1.51 -3.01 -10.55
N ALA A 184 0.62 -2.38 -11.32
CA ALA A 184 0.16 -2.97 -12.56
C ALA A 184 1.31 -3.14 -13.56
N ASN A 185 1.36 -4.28 -14.27
CA ASN A 185 2.35 -4.53 -15.33
C ASN A 185 2.06 -3.69 -16.58
N VAL A 186 2.18 -2.37 -16.47
CA VAL A 186 1.82 -1.42 -17.51
C VAL A 186 3.00 -0.48 -17.75
N ARG A 187 3.42 -0.34 -19.02
CA ARG A 187 4.59 0.47 -19.43
C ARG A 187 4.36 1.99 -19.40
N TRP A 188 3.26 2.44 -18.80
CA TRP A 188 2.83 3.82 -18.86
C TRP A 188 3.76 4.74 -18.08
N ARG A 189 3.99 5.91 -18.68
CA ARG A 189 4.72 7.04 -18.13
C ARG A 189 3.96 8.30 -18.47
N PHE A 190 3.81 9.18 -17.50
CA PHE A 190 2.99 10.40 -17.63
C PHE A 190 3.85 11.67 -17.73
N GLY A 191 5.17 11.54 -17.90
CA GLY A 191 6.07 12.67 -18.06
C GLY A 191 6.08 13.55 -16.80
N VAL A 192 5.73 14.83 -16.95
CA VAL A 192 5.73 15.78 -15.82
C VAL A 192 4.72 15.39 -14.74
N LEU A 193 3.62 14.71 -15.09
CA LEU A 193 2.61 14.30 -14.11
C LEU A 193 3.11 13.22 -13.14
N GLU A 194 4.22 12.52 -13.47
CA GLU A 194 4.84 11.52 -12.59
C GLU A 194 5.47 12.13 -11.33
N TRP A 195 5.61 13.46 -11.27
CA TRP A 195 5.98 14.17 -10.05
C TRP A 195 4.80 14.36 -9.10
N LEU A 196 3.57 14.30 -9.64
CA LEU A 196 2.34 14.56 -8.89
C LEU A 196 1.63 13.27 -8.53
N VAL A 197 1.52 12.32 -9.46
CA VAL A 197 0.79 11.06 -9.27
C VAL A 197 1.71 9.88 -9.59
N ALA A 198 1.76 8.92 -8.66
CA ALA A 198 2.59 7.74 -8.79
C ALA A 198 2.15 6.89 -9.99
N THR A 199 3.13 6.41 -10.74
CA THR A 199 2.94 5.54 -11.90
C THR A 199 3.50 4.15 -11.64
N PRO A 200 3.12 3.14 -12.45
CA PRO A 200 3.82 1.87 -12.46
C PRO A 200 5.32 2.05 -12.62
N ALA A 201 5.76 2.94 -13.50
CA ALA A 201 7.18 3.21 -13.70
C ALA A 201 7.90 3.69 -12.43
N PHE A 202 7.27 4.59 -11.67
CA PHE A 202 7.80 5.08 -10.39
C PHE A 202 7.92 3.95 -9.36
N HIS A 203 6.84 3.20 -9.13
CA HIS A 203 6.82 2.20 -8.06
C HIS A 203 7.52 0.89 -8.45
N HIS A 204 7.66 0.58 -9.73
CA HIS A 204 8.46 -0.57 -10.16
C HIS A 204 9.94 -0.42 -9.75
N TRP A 205 10.48 0.80 -9.74
CA TRP A 205 11.82 1.06 -9.21
C TRP A 205 11.93 0.84 -7.70
N HIS A 206 10.84 0.99 -6.95
CA HIS A 206 10.80 0.61 -5.55
C HIS A 206 11.00 -0.90 -5.37
N HIS A 207 10.49 -1.71 -6.31
CA HIS A 207 10.62 -3.17 -6.34
C HIS A 207 11.89 -3.67 -7.04
N SER A 208 12.83 -2.79 -7.39
CA SER A 208 14.07 -3.21 -8.04
C SER A 208 14.90 -4.13 -7.14
N LYS A 209 15.54 -5.14 -7.74
CA LYS A 209 16.27 -6.15 -6.98
C LYS A 209 17.64 -5.65 -6.49
N HIS A 210 18.36 -4.93 -7.36
CA HIS A 210 19.76 -4.59 -7.15
C HIS A 210 20.09 -3.11 -7.30
N ASP A 211 19.33 -2.39 -8.12
CA ASP A 211 19.68 -1.04 -8.56
C ASP A 211 18.74 0.01 -7.94
N HIS A 212 19.29 1.05 -7.32
CA HIS A 212 18.53 2.14 -6.69
C HIS A 212 17.42 1.65 -5.73
N ILE A 213 17.74 0.66 -4.90
CA ILE A 213 16.88 0.19 -3.81
C ILE A 213 16.62 1.31 -2.79
N ASN A 214 15.62 1.13 -1.91
CA ASN A 214 15.29 2.09 -0.85
C ASN A 214 14.92 3.49 -1.40
N ARG A 215 14.08 3.51 -2.44
CA ARG A 215 13.56 4.71 -3.11
C ARG A 215 12.06 4.56 -3.35
N ASN A 216 11.36 5.67 -3.60
CA ASN A 216 9.96 5.68 -4.08
C ASN A 216 8.95 5.01 -3.15
N TYR A 217 8.86 5.46 -1.89
CA TYR A 217 8.01 4.86 -0.86
C TYR A 217 6.54 5.31 -0.91
N ALA A 218 6.23 6.47 -1.48
CA ALA A 218 4.85 6.95 -1.57
C ALA A 218 4.03 6.06 -2.50
N ALA A 219 2.75 5.85 -2.19
CA ALA A 219 1.87 5.05 -3.04
C ALA A 219 1.07 5.92 -4.02
N THR A 220 0.89 7.21 -3.70
CA THR A 220 0.02 8.10 -4.47
C THR A 220 0.77 9.32 -5.02
N PHE A 221 1.62 9.94 -4.21
CA PHE A 221 2.17 11.27 -4.46
C PHE A 221 3.72 11.28 -4.42
N PRO A 222 4.39 11.10 -5.57
CA PRO A 222 5.86 11.08 -5.67
C PRO A 222 6.57 12.35 -5.18
N TRP A 223 5.88 13.49 -5.13
CA TRP A 223 6.45 14.71 -4.54
C TRP A 223 6.76 14.56 -3.05
N ILE A 224 6.14 13.60 -2.34
CA ILE A 224 6.49 13.26 -0.96
C ILE A 224 7.90 12.64 -0.91
N ASP A 225 8.21 11.73 -1.83
CA ASP A 225 9.56 11.19 -2.01
C ASP A 225 10.56 12.29 -2.41
N ALA A 226 10.14 13.26 -3.24
CA ALA A 226 10.99 14.41 -3.58
C ALA A 226 11.30 15.25 -2.34
N MET A 227 10.28 15.54 -1.52
CA MET A 227 10.39 16.31 -0.29
C MET A 227 11.34 15.65 0.73
N PHE A 228 11.38 14.32 0.78
CA PHE A 228 12.19 13.57 1.73
C PHE A 228 13.43 12.89 1.13
N GLY A 229 13.81 13.26 -0.10
CA GLY A 229 15.07 12.89 -0.74
C GLY A 229 15.16 11.44 -1.25
N THR A 230 14.03 10.79 -1.52
CA THR A 230 13.94 9.37 -1.91
C THR A 230 13.37 9.16 -3.31
N LEU A 231 13.05 10.23 -4.04
CA LEU A 231 12.56 10.14 -5.42
C LEU A 231 13.64 9.63 -6.36
N TYR A 232 13.30 8.61 -7.14
CA TYR A 232 14.09 8.09 -8.25
C TYR A 232 13.18 7.79 -9.44
N LEU A 233 13.29 8.58 -10.50
CA LEU A 233 12.36 8.51 -11.64
C LEU A 233 13.10 8.58 -12.99
N PRO A 234 13.92 7.57 -13.34
CA PRO A 234 14.59 7.53 -14.64
C PRO A 234 13.62 7.12 -15.75
N LYS A 235 14.00 7.32 -17.01
CA LYS A 235 13.15 7.04 -18.19
C LYS A 235 12.92 5.55 -18.44
N GLN A 236 13.85 4.70 -18.03
CA GLN A 236 13.78 3.24 -18.16
C GLN A 236 13.15 2.59 -16.94
N PHE A 237 12.54 1.42 -17.13
CA PHE A 237 12.10 0.56 -16.03
C PHE A 237 13.31 -0.20 -15.45
N PRO A 238 13.25 -0.67 -14.19
CA PRO A 238 14.29 -1.54 -13.64
C PRO A 238 14.43 -2.81 -14.49
N ALA A 239 15.61 -3.43 -14.47
CA ALA A 239 15.89 -4.64 -15.24
C ALA A 239 15.12 -5.84 -14.67
N ASP A 240 15.23 -6.03 -13.35
CA ASP A 240 14.67 -7.13 -12.59
C ASP A 240 13.99 -6.65 -11.30
N TYR A 241 13.14 -7.52 -10.77
CA TYR A 241 12.37 -7.32 -9.53
C TYR A 241 12.68 -8.44 -8.56
N GLY A 242 12.29 -8.23 -7.30
CA GLY A 242 12.45 -9.22 -6.27
C GLY A 242 13.47 -8.78 -5.23
N ILE A 243 13.98 -9.75 -4.47
CA ILE A 243 15.06 -9.54 -3.53
C ILE A 243 16.15 -10.62 -3.70
N PRO A 244 17.41 -10.31 -3.34
CA PRO A 244 18.47 -11.32 -3.34
C PRO A 244 18.23 -12.42 -2.31
N ASP A 245 17.59 -12.08 -1.19
CA ASP A 245 17.36 -13.01 -0.09
C ASP A 245 16.23 -13.99 -0.42
N PRO A 246 16.42 -15.31 -0.22
CA PRO A 246 15.38 -16.28 -0.52
C PRO A 246 14.20 -16.12 0.46
N VAL A 247 12.99 -16.01 -0.10
CA VAL A 247 11.74 -16.08 0.65
C VAL A 247 11.10 -17.45 0.41
N PRO A 248 10.58 -18.14 1.45
CA PRO A 248 9.85 -19.39 1.25
C PRO A 248 8.73 -19.25 0.21
N THR A 249 8.46 -20.31 -0.54
CA THR A 249 7.41 -20.30 -1.57
C THR A 249 6.06 -20.79 -1.05
N THR A 250 6.01 -21.40 0.14
CA THR A 250 4.77 -21.85 0.77
C THR A 250 4.19 -20.75 1.65
N ILE A 251 2.85 -20.64 1.70
CA ILE A 251 2.16 -19.67 2.56
C ILE A 251 2.60 -19.80 4.02
N VAL A 252 2.67 -21.02 4.55
CA VAL A 252 3.11 -21.26 5.93
C VAL A 252 4.54 -20.78 6.15
N GLY A 253 5.45 -21.08 5.22
CA GLY A 253 6.83 -20.61 5.30
C GLY A 253 6.92 -19.08 5.28
N GLN A 254 6.14 -18.42 4.43
CA GLN A 254 6.09 -16.96 4.33
C GLN A 254 5.51 -16.28 5.58
N MET A 255 4.61 -16.94 6.31
CA MET A 255 4.08 -16.43 7.58
C MET A 255 5.03 -16.64 8.77
N ILE A 256 5.81 -17.72 8.77
CA ILE A 256 6.69 -18.05 9.91
C ILE A 256 8.07 -17.40 9.75
N ALA A 257 8.61 -17.33 8.53
CA ALA A 257 9.97 -16.85 8.27
C ALA A 257 10.26 -15.46 8.87
N PRO A 258 9.35 -14.47 8.83
CA PRO A 258 9.59 -13.18 9.46
C PRO A 258 9.84 -13.24 10.97
N PHE A 259 9.44 -14.32 11.66
CA PHE A 259 9.66 -14.50 13.11
C PHE A 259 10.95 -15.24 13.44
N ALA A 260 11.56 -15.94 12.48
CA ALA A 260 12.86 -16.57 12.67
C ALA A 260 13.97 -15.51 12.77
N ALA A 261 14.80 -15.58 13.80
CA ALA A 261 15.81 -14.57 14.15
C ALA A 261 17.03 -14.53 13.21
N ALA A 262 16.84 -14.71 11.90
CA ALA A 262 17.92 -14.54 10.94
C ALA A 262 18.28 -13.05 10.85
N PRO A 263 19.59 -12.70 10.86
CA PRO A 263 20.02 -11.32 10.65
C PRO A 263 19.56 -10.88 9.26
N VAL A 264 18.86 -9.74 9.19
CA VAL A 264 18.64 -9.05 7.93
C VAL A 264 20.00 -8.58 7.45
N PRO A 265 20.50 -9.02 6.27
CA PRO A 265 21.73 -8.49 5.73
C PRO A 265 21.60 -6.98 5.59
N GLU A 266 22.63 -6.26 6.02
CA GLU A 266 22.72 -4.82 5.89
C GLU A 266 22.63 -4.47 4.39
N ARG A 267 21.46 -3.99 3.95
CA ARG A 267 21.29 -3.48 2.60
C ARG A 267 21.98 -2.13 2.56
N THR A 268 23.26 -2.14 2.21
CA THR A 268 24.07 -0.92 2.12
C THR A 268 23.40 0.07 1.19
N ARG A 269 23.19 1.28 1.71
CA ARG A 269 22.55 2.43 1.08
C ARG A 269 23.19 2.86 -0.24
#